data_AF-A0A7W0XPP4-F1
#
_entry.id   AF-A0A7W0XPP4-F1
#
_cell.length_a   1.000
_cell.length_b   1.000
_cell.length_c   1.000
_cell.angle_alpha   90.00
_cell.angle_beta   90.00
_cell.angle_gamma   90.00
#
_symmetry.space_group_name_H-M   'P 1'
#
loop_
_entity.id
_entity.type
_entity.pdbx_description
1 polymer ?
#
loop_
_entity_poly.entity_id
_entity_poly.type
_entity_poly.pdbx_seq_one_letter_code
_entity_poly.pdbx_strand_id
1 'polypeptide(L)'
;MKRGWAAYGAAAAILILFPNAARAAELPGEAMGWPWALPFVAVLLSIATGPLLFPRIWHRHYGKIAGFWAVAALVALAVAFGAEAAMAAFVHSMLAEYLSFILLLFALFTVAGGILVTGNVHGTPLTNTAILALGAVMASFVGTTGAAMILIRPLLRANDERRHNVHVVVFFIFLVANIGGALTPLGDPPLFVGFLHGVDFFWTTQHLWRETALVATLVLAAFIVVDLRYHRKD
;
A
#
# COMPACT_ATOMS: atom_id res chain seq x y z
N MET A 1 27.79 13.73 7.61
CA MET A 1 26.88 12.59 7.29
C MET A 1 27.09 11.30 8.10
N LYS A 2 27.96 11.23 9.12
CA LYS A 2 28.26 9.97 9.85
C LYS A 2 27.76 9.85 11.30
N ARG A 3 27.06 10.87 11.84
CA ARG A 3 26.68 10.93 13.28
C ARG A 3 25.30 10.35 13.63
N GLY A 4 24.44 10.06 12.65
CA GLY A 4 23.07 9.60 12.92
C GLY A 4 22.96 8.11 13.29
N TRP A 5 23.82 7.25 12.72
CA TRP A 5 23.64 5.80 12.77
C TRP A 5 24.00 5.19 14.13
N ALA A 6 24.97 5.77 14.84
CA ALA A 6 25.36 5.33 16.18
C ALA A 6 24.27 5.59 17.24
N ALA A 7 23.46 6.64 17.06
CA ALA A 7 22.37 6.97 17.98
C ALA A 7 21.21 5.97 17.90
N TYR A 8 20.91 5.45 16.70
CA TYR A 8 19.87 4.43 16.51
C TYR A 8 20.30 3.06 17.07
N GLY A 9 21.58 2.70 16.94
CA GLY A 9 22.10 1.46 17.52
C GLY A 9 22.11 1.45 19.05
N ALA A 10 22.41 2.59 19.69
CA ALA A 10 22.39 2.72 21.15
C ALA A 10 20.97 2.68 21.74
N ALA A 11 19.98 3.27 21.04
CA ALA A 11 18.58 3.22 21.46
C ALA A 11 18.01 1.80 21.41
N ALA A 12 18.37 1.02 20.38
CA ALA A 12 17.98 -0.39 20.27
C ALA A 12 18.58 -1.27 21.38
N ALA A 13 19.82 -1.00 21.81
CA ALA A 13 20.48 -1.74 22.88
C ALA A 13 19.87 -1.48 24.28
N ILE A 14 19.35 -0.27 24.52
CA ILE A 14 18.71 0.10 25.80
C ILE A 14 17.34 -0.59 25.96
N LEU A 15 16.62 -0.84 24.86
CA LEU A 15 15.34 -1.55 24.85
C LEU A 15 15.45 -3.04 25.20
N ILE A 16 16.62 -3.66 25.02
CA ILE A 16 16.85 -5.08 25.32
C ILE A 16 17.09 -5.32 26.82
N LEU A 17 17.50 -4.29 27.57
CA LEU A 17 17.97 -4.43 28.96
C LEU A 17 16.90 -4.23 30.03
N PHE A 18 15.66 -3.86 29.66
CA PHE A 18 14.56 -3.67 30.61
C PHE A 18 13.32 -4.48 30.22
N PRO A 19 13.31 -5.81 30.46
CA PRO A 19 12.12 -6.64 30.32
C PRO A 19 11.24 -6.44 31.56
N ASN A 20 10.79 -5.22 31.83
CA ASN A 20 9.75 -5.05 32.84
C ASN A 20 8.45 -5.59 32.27
N ALA A 21 7.82 -6.47 33.05
CA ALA A 21 6.56 -7.11 32.77
C ALA A 21 5.47 -6.06 32.48
N ALA A 22 5.37 -5.66 31.21
CA ALA A 22 4.30 -4.83 30.72
C ALA A 22 3.05 -5.70 30.69
N ARG A 23 2.24 -5.62 31.75
CA ARG A 23 0.82 -5.94 31.61
C ARG A 23 0.27 -4.87 30.69
N ALA A 24 0.22 -5.16 29.40
CA ALA A 24 -0.43 -4.31 28.42
C ALA A 24 -1.90 -4.15 28.84
N ALA A 25 -2.23 -3.01 29.44
CA ALA A 25 -3.60 -2.55 29.44
C ALA A 25 -3.91 -2.25 27.97
N GLU A 26 -4.60 -3.17 27.30
CA GLU A 26 -5.07 -2.95 25.93
C GLU A 26 -5.92 -1.67 25.91
N LEU A 27 -5.65 -0.80 24.93
CA LEU A 27 -6.44 0.40 24.75
C LEU A 27 -7.89 0.00 24.45
N PRO A 28 -8.90 0.60 25.11
CA PRO A 28 -10.30 0.23 24.91
C PRO A 28 -10.82 0.85 23.60
N GLY A 29 -10.41 0.28 22.45
CA GLY A 29 -10.75 0.78 21.12
C GLY A 29 -12.26 0.90 20.89
N GLU A 30 -13.05 -0.01 21.46
CA GLU A 30 -14.53 0.02 21.38
C GLU A 30 -15.16 1.23 22.10
N ALA A 31 -14.49 1.74 23.15
CA ALA A 31 -14.94 2.90 23.90
C ALA A 31 -14.40 4.23 23.32
N MET A 32 -13.49 4.17 22.36
CA MET A 32 -12.93 5.34 21.69
C MET A 32 -13.89 5.86 20.62
N GLY A 33 -14.55 6.98 20.92
CA GLY A 33 -15.38 7.67 19.95
C GLY A 33 -14.58 8.31 18.80
N TRP A 34 -15.30 8.85 17.82
CA TRP A 34 -14.73 9.50 16.64
C TRP A 34 -13.64 10.57 16.87
N PRO A 35 -13.59 11.34 17.99
CA PRO A 35 -12.57 12.38 18.15
C PRO A 35 -11.13 11.84 18.16
N TRP A 36 -10.94 10.55 18.49
CA TRP A 36 -9.63 9.89 18.43
C TRP A 36 -9.08 9.78 17.01
N ALA A 37 -9.93 9.87 15.98
CA ALA A 37 -9.51 9.90 14.59
C ALA A 37 -9.03 11.29 14.13
N LEU A 38 -9.15 12.34 14.95
CA LEU A 38 -8.78 13.72 14.55
C LEU A 38 -7.34 13.86 14.05
N PRO A 39 -6.30 13.33 14.73
CA PRO A 39 -4.93 13.41 14.22
C PRO A 39 -4.75 12.70 12.87
N PHE A 40 -5.45 11.58 12.68
CA PHE A 40 -5.46 10.83 11.43
C PHE A 40 -6.13 11.63 10.29
N VAL A 41 -7.32 12.18 10.54
CA VAL A 41 -8.02 13.04 9.57
C VAL A 41 -7.18 14.27 9.23
N ALA A 42 -6.55 14.88 10.23
CA ALA A 42 -5.74 16.07 10.04
C ALA A 42 -4.46 15.80 9.21
N VAL A 43 -3.79 14.66 9.40
CA VAL A 43 -2.66 14.28 8.55
C VAL A 43 -3.11 13.97 7.12
N LEU A 44 -4.26 13.29 6.93
CA LEU A 44 -4.81 13.05 5.59
C LEU A 44 -5.17 14.35 4.87
N LEU A 45 -5.83 15.29 5.54
CA LEU A 45 -6.13 16.62 4.99
C LEU A 45 -4.85 17.38 4.66
N SER A 46 -3.82 17.27 5.51
CA SER A 46 -2.51 17.87 5.25
C SER A 46 -1.88 17.30 3.98
N ILE A 47 -1.93 15.97 3.80
CA ILE A 47 -1.39 15.29 2.60
C ILE A 47 -2.19 15.64 1.34
N ALA A 48 -3.52 15.74 1.45
CA ALA A 48 -4.39 16.06 0.32
C ALA A 48 -4.23 17.52 -0.14
N THR A 49 -4.15 18.47 0.80
CA THR A 49 -4.18 19.90 0.51
C THR A 49 -2.80 20.57 0.46
N GLY A 50 -1.84 20.07 1.25
CA GLY A 50 -0.51 20.65 1.39
C GLY A 50 0.27 20.80 0.07
N PRO A 51 0.35 19.76 -0.79
CA PRO A 51 1.00 19.86 -2.10
C PRO A 51 0.36 20.89 -3.03
N LEU A 52 -0.96 21.12 -2.91
CA LEU A 52 -1.72 22.01 -3.78
C LEU A 52 -1.68 23.46 -3.30
N LEU A 53 -1.90 23.70 -2.01
CA LEU A 53 -2.01 25.05 -1.43
C LEU A 53 -0.64 25.63 -1.06
N PHE A 54 0.30 24.80 -0.59
CA PHE A 54 1.61 25.25 -0.09
C PHE A 54 2.79 24.37 -0.56
N PRO A 55 3.02 24.20 -1.88
CA PRO A 55 3.98 23.21 -2.41
C PRO A 55 5.39 23.34 -1.83
N ARG A 56 5.93 24.58 -1.74
CA ARG A 56 7.30 24.82 -1.24
C ARG A 56 7.48 24.42 0.22
N ILE A 57 6.48 24.70 1.06
CA ILE A 57 6.52 24.36 2.49
C ILE A 57 6.36 22.85 2.64
N TRP A 58 5.38 22.28 1.93
CA TRP A 58 5.06 20.86 1.96
C TRP A 58 6.27 19.99 1.64
N HIS A 59 6.90 20.19 0.47
CA HIS A 59 8.03 19.35 0.06
C HIS A 59 9.23 19.44 1.01
N ARG A 60 9.42 20.56 1.71
CA ARG A 60 10.51 20.73 2.69
C ARG A 60 10.16 20.23 4.10
N HIS A 61 8.90 20.27 4.51
CA HIS A 61 8.47 20.03 5.90
C HIS A 61 7.49 18.86 6.06
N TYR A 62 7.20 18.09 5.02
CA TYR A 62 6.29 16.93 5.04
C TYR A 62 6.51 16.04 6.28
N GLY A 63 7.75 15.57 6.49
CA GLY A 63 8.06 14.69 7.62
C GLY A 63 7.83 15.33 8.99
N LYS A 64 8.01 16.65 9.11
CA LYS A 64 7.73 17.38 10.37
C LYS A 64 6.22 17.53 10.61
N ILE A 65 5.44 17.76 9.56
CA ILE A 65 3.98 17.87 9.65
C ILE A 65 3.38 16.50 10.01
N ALA A 66 3.81 15.43 9.34
CA ALA A 66 3.37 14.08 9.69
C ALA A 66 3.81 13.69 11.11
N GLY A 67 5.07 13.98 11.48
CA GLY A 67 5.58 13.75 12.83
C GLY A 67 4.83 14.53 13.90
N PHE A 68 4.43 15.77 13.62
CA PHE A 68 3.60 16.57 14.53
C PHE A 68 2.27 15.88 14.83
N TRP A 69 1.54 15.42 13.82
CA TRP A 69 0.26 14.72 14.01
C TRP A 69 0.43 13.38 14.73
N ALA A 70 1.51 12.63 14.43
CA ALA A 70 1.83 11.39 15.13
C ALA A 70 2.14 11.62 16.63
N VAL A 71 2.95 12.63 16.95
CA VAL A 71 3.25 12.99 18.35
C VAL A 71 1.99 13.52 19.05
N ALA A 72 1.17 14.31 18.38
CA ALA A 72 -0.09 14.79 18.93
C ALA A 72 -1.02 13.63 19.31
N ALA A 73 -1.14 12.61 18.44
CA ALA A 73 -1.90 11.40 18.75
C ALA A 73 -1.33 10.65 19.96
N LEU A 74 -0.01 10.48 20.01
CA LEU A 74 0.66 9.77 21.11
C LEU A 74 0.52 10.52 22.45
N VAL A 75 0.64 11.86 22.44
CA VAL A 75 0.43 12.70 23.61
C VAL A 75 -1.02 12.63 24.08
N ALA A 76 -1.99 12.69 23.17
CA ALA A 76 -3.40 12.55 23.52
C ALA A 76 -3.69 11.19 24.20
N LEU A 77 -3.12 10.10 23.68
CA LEU A 77 -3.21 8.78 24.29
C LEU A 77 -2.55 8.73 25.67
N ALA A 78 -1.36 9.32 25.82
CA ALA A 78 -0.62 9.34 27.08
C ALA A 78 -1.36 10.12 28.17
N VAL A 79 -2.02 11.22 27.81
CA VAL A 79 -2.82 12.03 28.74
C VAL A 79 -4.10 11.30 29.17
N ALA A 80 -4.77 10.61 28.26
CA ALA A 80 -6.06 9.97 28.56
C ALA A 80 -5.93 8.58 29.22
N PHE A 81 -4.94 7.78 28.81
CA PHE A 81 -4.78 6.38 29.22
C PHE A 81 -3.47 6.09 29.94
N GLY A 82 -2.61 7.11 30.10
CA GLY A 82 -1.31 6.98 30.75
C GLY A 82 -0.16 6.75 29.76
N ALA A 83 1.03 7.21 30.15
CA ALA A 83 2.23 7.14 29.31
C ALA A 83 2.68 5.70 29.02
N GLU A 84 2.47 4.78 29.96
CA GLU A 84 2.83 3.36 29.79
C GLU A 84 1.96 2.69 28.72
N ALA A 85 0.63 2.86 28.77
CA ALA A 85 -0.29 2.32 27.78
C ALA A 85 -0.05 2.90 26.39
N ALA A 86 0.18 4.22 26.30
CA ALA A 86 0.50 4.89 25.04
C ALA A 86 1.82 4.40 24.43
N MET A 87 2.85 4.19 25.27
CA MET A 87 4.13 3.66 24.82
C MET A 87 4.01 2.20 24.38
N ALA A 88 3.28 1.38 25.12
CA ALA A 88 3.03 -0.01 24.76
C ALA A 88 2.33 -0.11 23.40
N ALA A 89 1.27 0.68 23.18
CA ALA A 89 0.57 0.74 21.90
C ALA A 89 1.49 1.22 20.76
N PHE A 90 2.28 2.26 20.98
CA PHE A 90 3.24 2.76 19.99
C PHE A 90 4.29 1.71 19.60
N VAL A 91 4.89 1.04 20.59
CA VAL A 91 5.89 0.00 20.34
C VAL A 91 5.27 -1.19 19.62
N HIS A 92 4.07 -1.61 20.01
CA HIS A 92 3.33 -2.66 19.32
C HIS A 92 3.08 -2.29 17.85
N SER A 93 2.49 -1.13 17.56
CA SER A 93 2.23 -0.72 16.17
C SER A 93 3.53 -0.49 15.37
N MET A 94 4.62 -0.03 15.98
CA MET A 94 5.89 0.12 15.27
C MET A 94 6.57 -1.21 14.93
N LEU A 95 6.60 -2.15 15.87
CA LEU A 95 7.32 -3.41 15.71
C LEU A 95 6.48 -4.51 15.06
N ALA A 96 5.23 -4.68 15.50
CA ALA A 96 4.35 -5.73 15.00
C ALA A 96 3.74 -5.34 13.64
N GLU A 97 3.26 -4.11 13.49
CA GLU A 97 2.56 -3.69 12.28
C GLU A 97 3.50 -3.05 11.26
N TYR A 98 4.13 -1.93 11.62
CA TYR A 98 4.87 -1.09 10.68
C TYR A 98 6.16 -1.75 10.18
N LEU A 99 6.94 -2.37 11.08
CA LEU A 99 8.15 -3.10 10.69
C LEU A 99 7.81 -4.33 9.84
N SER A 100 6.80 -5.12 10.20
CA SER A 100 6.34 -6.25 9.39
C SER A 100 5.92 -5.82 8.00
N PHE A 101 5.19 -4.69 7.90
CA PHE A 101 4.79 -4.12 6.62
C PHE A 101 5.98 -3.66 5.77
N ILE A 102 6.95 -2.98 6.39
CA ILE A 102 8.20 -2.58 5.71
C ILE A 102 8.95 -3.81 5.19
N LEU A 103 9.08 -4.87 6.01
CA LEU A 103 9.77 -6.08 5.61
C LEU A 103 9.05 -6.79 4.45
N LEU A 104 7.71 -6.86 4.48
CA LEU A 104 6.92 -7.39 3.37
C LEU A 104 7.15 -6.58 2.09
N LEU A 105 6.97 -5.26 2.15
CA LEU A 105 7.16 -4.39 1.00
C LEU A 105 8.60 -4.47 0.46
N PHE A 106 9.59 -4.57 1.35
CA PHE A 106 10.99 -4.70 0.98
C PHE A 106 11.24 -6.03 0.24
N ALA A 107 10.77 -7.14 0.78
CA ALA A 107 10.87 -8.44 0.12
C ALA A 107 10.19 -8.44 -1.26
N LEU A 108 8.98 -7.87 -1.33
CA LEU A 108 8.22 -7.77 -2.56
C LEU A 108 8.94 -6.89 -3.60
N PHE A 109 9.47 -5.75 -3.17
CA PHE A 109 10.23 -4.84 -4.02
C PHE A 109 11.52 -5.49 -4.54
N THR A 110 12.27 -6.20 -3.68
CA THR A 110 13.50 -6.90 -4.08
C THR A 110 13.20 -7.99 -5.09
N VAL A 111 12.15 -8.79 -4.89
CA VAL A 111 11.78 -9.87 -5.82
C VAL A 111 11.23 -9.31 -7.12
N ALA A 112 10.22 -8.44 -7.07
CA ALA A 112 9.54 -7.93 -8.26
C ALA A 112 10.42 -6.96 -9.06
N GLY A 113 11.20 -6.11 -8.39
CA GLY A 113 12.11 -5.16 -9.04
C GLY A 113 13.27 -5.83 -9.77
N GLY A 114 13.64 -7.06 -9.39
CA GLY A 114 14.65 -7.86 -10.07
C GLY A 114 14.14 -8.58 -11.33
N ILE A 115 12.82 -8.65 -11.54
CA ILE A 115 12.22 -9.34 -12.70
C ILE A 115 12.17 -8.36 -13.87
N LEU A 116 12.99 -8.61 -14.88
CA LEU A 116 12.92 -7.92 -16.17
C LEU A 116 12.29 -8.82 -17.21
N VAL A 117 11.10 -8.45 -17.67
CA VAL A 117 10.46 -9.09 -18.82
C VAL A 117 10.94 -8.40 -20.10
N THR A 118 11.62 -9.15 -20.96
CA THR A 118 12.09 -8.72 -22.28
C THR A 118 11.35 -9.45 -23.40
N GLY A 119 11.27 -8.80 -24.56
CA GLY A 119 10.57 -9.33 -25.73
C GLY A 119 9.98 -8.20 -26.57
N ASN A 120 9.80 -8.45 -27.86
CA ASN A 120 9.09 -7.54 -28.76
C ASN A 120 7.64 -8.02 -28.91
N VAL A 121 6.76 -7.54 -28.04
CA VAL A 121 5.35 -7.93 -28.02
C VAL A 121 4.54 -6.83 -28.68
N HIS A 122 3.79 -7.14 -29.73
CA HIS A 122 2.90 -6.16 -30.36
C HIS A 122 1.65 -5.92 -29.50
N GLY A 123 1.32 -4.64 -29.28
CA GLY A 123 0.16 -4.15 -28.51
C GLY A 123 -1.17 -4.32 -29.23
N THR A 124 -1.53 -5.55 -29.59
CA THR A 124 -2.88 -5.87 -30.06
C THR A 124 -3.87 -5.85 -28.88
N PRO A 125 -5.18 -5.64 -29.14
CA PRO A 125 -6.18 -5.71 -28.08
C PRO A 125 -6.18 -7.02 -27.31
N LEU A 126 -5.90 -8.15 -27.99
CA LEU A 126 -5.75 -9.45 -27.35
C LEU A 126 -4.55 -9.49 -26.41
N THR A 127 -3.39 -9.00 -26.86
CA THR A 127 -2.17 -8.93 -26.06
C THR A 127 -2.39 -8.09 -24.81
N ASN A 128 -2.95 -6.88 -24.96
CA ASN A 128 -3.18 -5.97 -23.83
C ASN A 128 -4.16 -6.57 -22.83
N THR A 129 -5.24 -7.18 -23.32
CA THR A 129 -6.21 -7.88 -22.47
C THR A 129 -5.54 -9.00 -21.68
N ALA A 130 -4.67 -9.79 -22.33
CA ALA A 130 -3.93 -10.86 -21.67
C ALA A 130 -2.97 -10.33 -20.60
N ILE A 131 -2.22 -9.25 -20.88
CA ILE A 131 -1.33 -8.62 -19.91
C ILE A 131 -2.13 -8.10 -18.70
N LEU A 132 -3.26 -7.43 -18.93
CA LEU A 132 -4.12 -6.90 -17.88
C LEU A 132 -4.75 -8.01 -17.02
N ALA A 133 -5.28 -9.05 -17.65
CA ALA A 133 -5.85 -10.20 -16.95
C ALA A 133 -4.79 -10.94 -16.12
N LEU A 134 -3.61 -11.18 -16.70
CA LEU A 134 -2.49 -11.79 -16.00
C LEU A 134 -2.05 -10.93 -14.81
N GLY A 135 -1.93 -9.62 -14.99
CA GLY A 135 -1.58 -8.70 -13.92
C GLY A 135 -2.61 -8.68 -12.80
N ALA A 136 -3.90 -8.69 -13.13
CA ALA A 136 -4.97 -8.74 -12.14
C ALA A 136 -4.91 -10.02 -11.29
N VAL A 137 -4.60 -11.17 -11.90
CA VAL A 137 -4.44 -12.43 -11.16
C VAL A 137 -3.15 -12.41 -10.33
N MET A 138 -2.03 -12.02 -10.93
CA MET A 138 -0.71 -12.01 -10.29
C MET A 138 -0.63 -11.06 -9.10
N ALA A 139 -1.39 -9.96 -9.10
CA ALA A 139 -1.40 -8.98 -8.01
C ALA A 139 -1.80 -9.58 -6.66
N SER A 140 -2.63 -10.63 -6.64
CA SER A 140 -2.97 -11.35 -5.40
C SER A 140 -1.85 -12.27 -4.89
N PHE A 141 -0.79 -12.52 -5.67
CA PHE A 141 0.35 -13.37 -5.26
C PHE A 141 1.59 -12.55 -4.96
N VAL A 142 1.85 -11.54 -5.78
CA VAL A 142 3.08 -10.74 -5.77
C VAL A 142 2.77 -9.28 -5.40
N GLY A 143 1.60 -9.00 -4.84
CA GLY A 143 1.15 -7.66 -4.51
C GLY A 143 0.82 -6.79 -5.73
N THR A 144 -0.09 -5.84 -5.56
CA THR A 144 -0.41 -4.83 -6.58
C THR A 144 0.83 -4.05 -7.01
N THR A 145 1.68 -3.70 -6.04
CA THR A 145 2.94 -2.96 -6.30
C THR A 145 3.94 -3.80 -7.10
N GLY A 146 4.12 -5.08 -6.73
CA GLY A 146 5.06 -5.96 -7.43
C GLY A 146 4.58 -6.31 -8.83
N ALA A 147 3.31 -6.70 -8.98
CA ALA A 147 2.70 -6.95 -10.30
C ALA A 147 2.77 -5.72 -11.21
N ALA A 148 2.53 -4.53 -10.66
CA ALA A 148 2.65 -3.28 -11.41
C ALA A 148 4.10 -3.03 -11.89
N MET A 149 5.09 -3.20 -11.02
CA MET A 149 6.51 -3.03 -11.36
C MET A 149 6.97 -3.98 -12.47
N ILE A 150 6.50 -5.24 -12.44
CA ILE A 150 6.84 -6.27 -13.44
C ILE A 150 6.23 -5.94 -14.80
N LEU A 151 4.95 -5.57 -14.85
CA LEU A 151 4.18 -5.52 -16.09
C LEU A 151 4.07 -4.14 -16.74
N ILE A 152 4.27 -3.05 -16.00
CA ILE A 152 4.08 -1.70 -16.57
C ILE A 152 5.05 -1.43 -17.72
N ARG A 153 6.32 -1.85 -17.59
CA ARG A 153 7.33 -1.62 -18.63
C ARG A 153 7.04 -2.41 -19.90
N PRO A 154 6.75 -3.74 -19.84
CA PRO A 154 6.28 -4.49 -21.01
C PRO A 154 5.04 -3.90 -21.65
N LEU A 155 4.04 -3.48 -20.87
CA LEU A 155 2.80 -2.91 -21.39
C LEU A 155 3.05 -1.62 -22.18
N LEU A 156 3.86 -0.71 -21.63
CA LEU A 156 4.23 0.54 -22.29
C LEU A 156 5.01 0.28 -23.57
N ARG A 157 5.98 -0.63 -23.54
CA ARG A 157 6.76 -1.02 -24.72
C ARG A 157 5.90 -1.67 -25.81
N ALA A 158 4.92 -2.48 -25.43
CA ALA A 158 4.04 -3.12 -26.41
C ALA A 158 3.14 -2.11 -27.15
N ASN A 159 2.89 -0.94 -26.56
CA ASN A 159 1.98 0.07 -27.09
C ASN A 159 2.70 1.39 -27.48
N ASP A 160 4.02 1.38 -27.64
CA ASP A 160 4.80 2.58 -27.98
C ASP A 160 4.54 3.09 -29.40
N GLU A 161 4.25 2.19 -30.34
CA GLU A 161 3.86 2.50 -31.72
C GLU A 161 2.41 2.98 -31.86
N ARG A 162 1.58 2.85 -30.80
CA ARG A 162 0.16 3.22 -30.85
C ARG A 162 -0.07 4.68 -30.52
N ARG A 163 -0.86 5.37 -31.36
CA ARG A 163 -1.25 6.77 -31.14
C ARG A 163 -2.17 6.94 -29.93
N HIS A 164 -3.06 5.99 -29.67
CA HIS A 164 -3.99 6.02 -28.54
C HIS A 164 -3.71 4.86 -27.59
N ASN A 165 -2.90 5.10 -26.55
CA ASN A 165 -2.51 4.08 -25.56
C ASN A 165 -2.78 4.48 -24.10
N VAL A 166 -3.24 5.71 -23.84
CA VAL A 166 -3.49 6.22 -22.48
C VAL A 166 -4.49 5.36 -21.71
N HIS A 167 -5.57 4.91 -22.37
CA HIS A 167 -6.57 4.05 -21.72
C HIS A 167 -5.96 2.72 -21.27
N VAL A 168 -4.99 2.16 -22.01
CA VAL A 168 -4.30 0.92 -21.62
C VAL A 168 -3.63 1.07 -20.25
N VAL A 169 -2.98 2.22 -20.00
CA VAL A 169 -2.35 2.54 -18.71
C VAL A 169 -3.38 2.80 -17.62
N VAL A 170 -4.48 3.50 -17.93
CA VAL A 170 -5.57 3.76 -16.95
C VAL A 170 -6.23 2.45 -16.50
N PHE A 171 -6.54 1.56 -17.45
CA PHE A 171 -7.11 0.25 -17.13
C PHE A 171 -6.11 -0.67 -16.42
N PHE A 172 -4.81 -0.54 -16.71
CA PHE A 172 -3.77 -1.18 -15.92
C PHE A 172 -3.80 -0.75 -14.45
N ILE A 173 -3.94 0.55 -14.18
CA ILE A 173 -4.06 1.05 -12.81
C ILE A 173 -5.30 0.46 -12.14
N PHE A 174 -6.46 0.44 -12.81
CA PHE A 174 -7.68 -0.12 -12.22
C PHE A 174 -7.58 -1.62 -11.96
N LEU A 175 -7.17 -2.41 -12.95
CA LEU A 175 -7.16 -3.88 -12.85
C LEU A 175 -5.99 -4.41 -12.04
N VAL A 176 -4.76 -3.97 -12.33
CA VAL A 176 -3.54 -4.55 -11.77
C VAL A 176 -3.15 -3.86 -10.47
N ALA A 177 -3.20 -2.53 -10.44
CA ALA A 177 -2.72 -1.76 -9.28
C ALA A 177 -3.78 -1.52 -8.19
N ASN A 178 -5.06 -1.87 -8.44
CA ASN A 178 -6.13 -1.73 -7.46
C ASN A 178 -6.91 -3.04 -7.27
N ILE A 179 -7.66 -3.50 -8.28
CA ILE A 179 -8.60 -4.63 -8.11
C ILE A 179 -7.88 -5.95 -7.84
N GLY A 180 -6.79 -6.25 -8.56
CA GLY A 180 -6.16 -7.57 -8.58
C GLY A 180 -5.54 -8.05 -7.27
N GLY A 181 -5.34 -7.16 -6.28
CA GLY A 181 -4.77 -7.51 -4.97
C GLY A 181 -5.76 -8.02 -3.94
N ALA A 182 -7.06 -8.07 -4.24
CA ALA A 182 -8.07 -8.27 -3.20
C ALA A 182 -8.17 -9.70 -2.62
N LEU A 183 -7.48 -10.69 -3.20
CA LEU A 183 -7.69 -12.10 -2.82
C LEU A 183 -6.75 -12.59 -1.72
N THR A 184 -5.67 -11.90 -1.39
CA THR A 184 -4.77 -12.30 -0.31
C THR A 184 -4.23 -11.10 0.48
N PRO A 185 -3.75 -11.30 1.72
CA PRO A 185 -3.08 -10.26 2.49
C PRO A 185 -1.82 -9.68 1.85
N LEU A 186 -1.24 -10.34 0.84
CA LEU A 186 -0.06 -9.85 0.14
C LEU A 186 -0.42 -8.77 -0.90
N GLY A 187 -1.68 -8.74 -1.33
CA GLY A 187 -2.14 -7.95 -2.46
C GLY A 187 -2.16 -6.45 -2.20
N ASP A 188 -2.67 -6.05 -1.05
CA ASP A 188 -2.80 -4.65 -0.65
C ASP A 188 -2.48 -4.42 0.85
N PRO A 189 -2.15 -3.17 1.24
CA PRO A 189 -1.82 -2.86 2.63
C PRO A 189 -2.94 -3.09 3.65
N PRO A 190 -4.21 -2.73 3.38
CA PRO A 190 -5.30 -2.96 4.34
C PRO A 190 -5.51 -4.45 4.67
N LEU A 191 -5.42 -5.35 3.69
CA LEU A 191 -5.57 -6.78 3.92
C LEU A 191 -4.38 -7.35 4.69
N PHE A 192 -3.17 -6.83 4.46
CA PHE A 192 -2.01 -7.21 5.26
C PHE A 192 -2.18 -6.81 6.73
N VAL A 193 -2.64 -5.59 7.00
CA VAL A 193 -2.93 -5.13 8.37
C VAL A 193 -3.97 -6.03 9.03
N GLY A 194 -5.05 -6.38 8.32
CA GLY A 194 -6.05 -7.34 8.81
C GLY A 194 -5.44 -8.70 9.19
N PHE A 195 -4.53 -9.22 8.37
CA PHE A 195 -3.80 -10.46 8.67
C PHE A 195 -2.94 -10.35 9.94
N LEU A 196 -2.26 -9.21 10.16
CA LEU A 196 -1.51 -8.97 11.39
C LEU A 196 -2.41 -8.89 12.63
N HIS A 197 -3.67 -8.50 12.47
CA HIS A 197 -4.70 -8.54 13.53
C HIS A 197 -5.41 -9.89 13.65
N GLY A 198 -4.92 -10.95 12.99
CA GLY A 198 -5.40 -12.32 13.18
C GLY A 198 -6.46 -12.80 12.19
N VAL A 199 -6.71 -12.06 11.10
CA VAL A 199 -7.53 -12.57 9.99
C VAL A 199 -6.77 -13.66 9.24
N ASP A 200 -7.42 -14.79 8.97
CA ASP A 200 -6.78 -15.90 8.25
C ASP A 200 -6.31 -15.51 6.84
N PHE A 201 -5.20 -16.10 6.39
CA PHE A 201 -4.58 -15.78 5.10
C PHE A 201 -5.54 -15.94 3.90
N PHE A 202 -6.38 -16.97 3.91
CA PHE A 202 -7.32 -17.25 2.81
C PHE A 202 -8.72 -16.67 3.04
N TRP A 203 -8.93 -15.89 4.11
CA TRP A 203 -10.23 -15.33 4.42
C TRP A 203 -10.76 -14.47 3.27
N THR A 204 -9.93 -13.61 2.69
CA THR A 204 -10.32 -12.76 1.55
C THR A 204 -10.58 -13.55 0.29
N THR A 205 -9.78 -14.57 -0.02
CA THR A 205 -10.07 -15.48 -1.14
C THR A 205 -11.43 -16.13 -0.95
N GLN A 206 -11.80 -16.56 0.26
CA GLN A 206 -13.08 -17.22 0.50
C GLN A 206 -14.27 -16.27 0.40
N HIS A 207 -14.13 -15.02 0.86
CA HIS A 207 -15.24 -14.08 1.01
C HIS A 207 -15.35 -13.03 -0.10
N LEU A 208 -14.27 -12.75 -0.84
CA LEU A 208 -14.22 -11.65 -1.82
C LEU A 208 -13.97 -12.11 -3.27
N TRP A 209 -13.77 -13.41 -3.53
CA TRP A 209 -13.40 -13.85 -4.87
C TRP A 209 -14.48 -13.59 -5.92
N ARG A 210 -15.76 -13.69 -5.55
CA ARG A 210 -16.87 -13.50 -6.50
C ARG A 210 -16.99 -12.03 -6.89
N GLU A 211 -16.93 -11.16 -5.90
CA GLU A 211 -16.98 -9.71 -6.00
C GLU A 211 -15.78 -9.21 -6.80
N THR A 212 -14.58 -9.69 -6.48
CA THR A 212 -13.34 -9.34 -7.19
C THR A 212 -13.40 -9.80 -8.64
N ALA A 213 -13.81 -11.05 -8.90
CA ALA A 213 -13.92 -11.59 -10.25
C ALA A 213 -14.97 -10.85 -11.09
N LEU A 214 -16.11 -10.49 -10.49
CA LEU A 214 -17.16 -9.72 -11.14
C LEU A 214 -16.66 -8.33 -11.54
N VAL A 215 -16.06 -7.59 -10.60
CA VAL A 215 -15.54 -6.23 -10.89
C VAL A 215 -14.40 -6.28 -11.89
N ALA A 216 -13.44 -7.20 -11.72
CA ALA A 216 -12.33 -7.38 -12.65
C ALA A 216 -12.82 -7.70 -14.06
N THR A 217 -13.83 -8.58 -14.19
CA THR A 217 -14.40 -8.96 -15.48
C THR A 217 -15.15 -7.81 -16.14
N LEU A 218 -15.94 -7.04 -15.39
CA LEU A 218 -16.65 -5.87 -15.92
C LEU A 218 -15.68 -4.79 -16.40
N VAL A 219 -14.63 -4.51 -15.62
CA VAL A 219 -13.60 -3.52 -15.99
C VAL A 219 -12.77 -4.02 -17.18
N LEU A 220 -12.44 -5.30 -17.24
CA LEU A 220 -11.73 -5.90 -18.38
C LEU A 220 -12.60 -5.91 -19.65
N ALA A 221 -13.90 -6.18 -19.53
CA ALA A 221 -14.83 -6.10 -20.66
C ALA A 221 -14.96 -4.66 -21.17
N ALA A 222 -15.05 -3.67 -20.28
CA ALA A 222 -15.01 -2.25 -20.64
C ALA A 222 -13.70 -1.88 -21.34
N PHE A 223 -12.56 -2.38 -20.84
CA PHE A 223 -11.26 -2.22 -21.49
C PHE A 223 -11.29 -2.75 -22.93
N ILE A 224 -11.74 -3.98 -23.15
CA ILE A 224 -11.78 -4.61 -24.48
C ILE A 224 -12.58 -3.76 -25.47
N VAL A 225 -13.76 -3.26 -25.06
CA VAL A 225 -14.61 -2.41 -25.91
C VAL A 225 -13.89 -1.11 -26.29
N VAL A 226 -13.25 -0.47 -25.31
CA VAL A 226 -12.52 0.80 -25.52
C VAL A 226 -11.28 0.56 -26.39
N ASP A 227 -10.50 -0.48 -26.12
CA ASP A 227 -9.26 -0.77 -26.83
C ASP A 227 -9.52 -1.17 -28.28
N LEU A 228 -10.54 -2.00 -28.55
CA LEU A 228 -10.96 -2.33 -29.91
C LEU A 228 -11.39 -1.08 -30.69
N ARG A 229 -12.08 -0.13 -30.05
CA ARG A 229 -12.50 1.11 -30.71
C ARG A 229 -11.30 1.98 -31.10
N TYR A 230 -10.30 2.11 -30.25
CA TYR A 230 -9.11 2.89 -30.55
C TYR A 230 -8.17 2.17 -31.51
N HIS A 231 -8.03 0.85 -31.39
CA HIS A 231 -7.20 0.06 -32.28
C HIS A 231 -7.68 0.06 -33.73
N ARG A 232 -9.00 0.20 -33.96
CA ARG A 232 -9.55 0.39 -35.32
C ARG A 232 -9.29 1.78 -35.91
N LYS A 233 -8.90 2.75 -35.09
CA LYS A 233 -8.63 4.14 -35.49
C LYS A 233 -7.14 4.44 -35.65
N ASP A 234 -6.30 3.59 -35.05
CA ASP A 234 -4.85 3.58 -35.23
C ASP A 234 -4.51 2.90 -36.56
#